data_AF-A0ABD5BLX8-F1
#
_entry.id   AF-A0ABD5BLX8-F1
#
_cell.length_a   1.000
_cell.length_b   1.000
_cell.length_c   1.000
_cell.angle_alpha   90.00
_cell.angle_beta   90.00
_cell.angle_gamma   90.00
#
_symmetry.space_group_name_H-M   'P 1'
#
loop_
_entity.id
_entity.type
_entity.pdbx_description
1 polymer ?
#
loop_
_entity_poly.entity_id
_entity_poly.type
_entity_poly.pdbx_seq_one_letter_code
_entity_poly.pdbx_strand_id
1 'polypeptide(L)'
;MTEQNGGGILYQVEMDVAGLLVGQRKVNARLEEMEGRFSTTGKAVGSTEKTFSSLSRVAVSLSAALSVQQVAQYANAWVDVNNKLVNAVRPTEQLADVTQRVFDISQETRSGLESTAALYGRLERATRSAGTSAEALAKLTTTINKGLIVSGATTQEASSTMIQLSQALASGVLRGEEFNSISENGSRLAVALADSLGVTAGQLRAMAAEGKLTTDVVVKGLLSQGDVIAKEFGNTIQTMGQAFQIAGNNITKFIGESTSVQSGLKVFNDAVVSLSENVDVAAGVVTAFAVVLGGRYVGSLAMATQ
;
A
#
# COMPACT_ATOMS: atom_id res chain seq x y z
N MET A 1 -81.45 -49.92 -23.88
CA MET A 1 -81.58 -48.52 -23.42
C MET A 1 -80.76 -48.39 -22.14
N THR A 2 -79.70 -47.59 -22.19
CA THR A 2 -79.07 -46.75 -21.13
C THR A 2 -79.15 -47.21 -19.66
N GLU A 3 -78.12 -47.17 -18.80
CA GLU A 3 -76.79 -46.54 -18.77
C GLU A 3 -76.07 -47.09 -17.51
N GLN A 4 -74.73 -47.13 -17.51
CA GLN A 4 -73.91 -47.49 -16.34
C GLN A 4 -73.95 -46.41 -15.25
N ASN A 5 -73.87 -46.78 -13.97
CA ASN A 5 -72.74 -46.37 -13.12
C ASN A 5 -72.79 -47.00 -11.72
N GLY A 6 -71.66 -47.58 -11.32
CA GLY A 6 -71.36 -47.91 -9.93
C GLY A 6 -70.98 -46.65 -9.15
N GLY A 7 -71.28 -46.62 -7.85
CA GLY A 7 -70.95 -45.47 -7.00
C GLY A 7 -71.02 -45.81 -5.51
N GLY A 8 -69.84 -46.12 -4.97
CA GLY A 8 -69.33 -45.87 -3.61
C GLY A 8 -70.29 -45.82 -2.40
N ILE A 9 -70.02 -46.69 -1.44
CA ILE A 9 -70.49 -46.61 -0.05
C ILE A 9 -69.98 -45.30 0.58
N LEU A 10 -70.93 -44.50 1.10
CA LEU A 10 -70.67 -43.29 1.88
C LEU A 10 -70.02 -43.64 3.23
N TYR A 11 -68.79 -43.20 3.46
CA TYR A 11 -68.25 -43.07 4.82
C TYR A 11 -68.44 -41.63 5.29
N GLN A 12 -69.34 -41.44 6.25
CA GLN A 12 -69.51 -40.20 6.97
C GLN A 12 -68.38 -40.11 8.01
N VAL A 13 -67.43 -39.20 7.80
CA VAL A 13 -66.41 -38.88 8.81
C VAL A 13 -66.86 -37.59 9.50
N GLU A 14 -67.35 -37.74 10.72
CA GLU A 14 -67.58 -36.62 11.63
C GLU A 14 -66.21 -36.19 12.18
N MET A 15 -65.69 -35.06 11.71
CA MET A 15 -64.48 -34.46 12.31
C MET A 15 -64.91 -33.52 13.43
N ASP A 16 -64.59 -33.91 14.66
CA ASP A 16 -64.69 -33.07 15.85
C ASP A 16 -63.79 -31.83 15.70
N VAL A 17 -64.41 -30.68 15.41
CA VAL A 17 -63.73 -29.40 15.16
C VAL A 17 -63.29 -28.69 16.45
N ALA A 18 -63.55 -29.26 17.64
CA ALA A 18 -63.12 -28.67 18.91
C ALA A 18 -61.61 -28.77 19.16
N GLY A 19 -60.92 -29.75 18.54
CA GLY A 19 -59.48 -29.96 18.70
C GLY A 19 -58.58 -29.00 17.92
N LEU A 20 -59.10 -28.33 16.89
CA LEU A 20 -58.31 -27.50 15.97
C LEU A 20 -58.11 -26.05 16.46
N LEU A 21 -58.96 -25.55 17.35
CA LEU A 21 -58.81 -24.21 17.95
C LEU A 21 -57.81 -24.16 19.11
N VAL A 22 -57.48 -25.30 19.73
CA VAL A 22 -56.45 -25.39 20.78
C VAL A 22 -55.04 -25.55 20.18
N GLY A 23 -54.93 -26.08 18.96
CA GLY A 23 -53.67 -26.16 18.22
C GLY A 23 -53.10 -24.80 17.81
N GLN A 24 -53.96 -23.83 17.49
CA GLN A 24 -53.51 -22.53 16.99
C GLN A 24 -52.95 -21.62 18.10
N ARG A 25 -53.51 -21.67 19.32
CA ARG A 25 -53.01 -20.88 20.45
C ARG A 25 -51.71 -21.44 21.04
N LYS A 26 -51.52 -22.77 21.02
CA LYS A 26 -50.28 -23.41 21.47
C LYS A 26 -49.12 -23.23 20.48
N VAL A 27 -49.42 -23.06 19.20
CA VAL A 27 -48.43 -22.75 18.16
C VAL A 27 -47.97 -21.29 18.27
N ASN A 28 -48.87 -20.33 18.49
CA ASN A 28 -48.48 -18.94 18.65
C ASN A 28 -47.65 -18.68 19.93
N ALA A 29 -47.98 -19.34 21.06
CA ALA A 29 -47.17 -19.25 22.28
C ALA A 29 -45.77 -19.89 22.13
N ARG A 30 -45.63 -20.95 21.31
CA ARG A 30 -44.31 -21.54 20.98
C ARG A 30 -43.53 -20.71 19.96
N LEU A 31 -44.20 -19.94 19.11
CA LEU A 31 -43.58 -19.05 18.14
C LEU A 31 -43.03 -17.78 18.81
N GLU A 32 -43.75 -17.21 19.79
CA GLU A 32 -43.24 -16.09 20.62
C GLU A 32 -42.07 -16.53 21.54
N GLU A 33 -42.12 -17.74 22.09
CA GLU A 33 -40.98 -18.31 22.85
C GLU A 33 -39.80 -18.68 21.93
N MET A 34 -40.06 -19.08 20.67
CA MET A 34 -39.02 -19.23 19.64
C MET A 34 -38.44 -17.87 19.22
N GLU A 35 -39.23 -16.81 19.14
CA GLU A 35 -38.78 -15.45 18.79
C GLU A 35 -37.88 -14.86 19.90
N GLY A 36 -38.24 -15.09 21.17
CA GLY A 36 -37.39 -14.76 22.33
C GLY A 36 -36.06 -15.54 22.35
N ARG A 37 -36.06 -16.82 21.94
CA ARG A 37 -34.85 -17.67 21.87
C ARG A 37 -34.03 -17.45 20.59
N PHE A 38 -34.63 -17.00 19.50
CA PHE A 38 -33.92 -16.51 18.32
C PHE A 38 -33.26 -15.16 18.57
N SER A 39 -33.85 -14.28 19.39
CA SER A 39 -33.19 -13.04 19.82
C SER A 39 -31.94 -13.28 20.68
N THR A 40 -31.92 -14.40 21.42
CA THR A 40 -30.77 -14.80 22.24
C THR A 40 -29.77 -15.68 21.46
N THR A 41 -30.22 -16.41 20.43
CA THR A 41 -29.35 -17.14 19.47
C THR A 41 -28.73 -16.21 18.41
N GLY A 42 -29.30 -15.01 18.21
CA GLY A 42 -28.65 -13.88 17.53
C GLY A 42 -27.41 -13.33 18.27
N LYS A 43 -27.12 -13.81 19.49
CA LYS A 43 -25.88 -13.52 20.21
C LYS A 43 -24.90 -14.71 20.29
N ALA A 44 -25.26 -15.89 19.79
CA ALA A 44 -24.41 -17.09 19.85
C ALA A 44 -24.02 -17.68 18.48
N VAL A 45 -24.59 -17.20 17.36
CA VAL A 45 -23.96 -17.28 16.01
C VAL A 45 -23.01 -16.08 15.82
N GLY A 46 -22.30 -15.74 16.91
CA GLY A 46 -21.45 -14.56 17.02
C GLY A 46 -20.03 -14.90 17.43
N SER A 47 -19.61 -16.16 17.42
CA SER A 47 -18.27 -16.58 17.90
C SER A 47 -17.48 -17.45 16.93
N THR A 48 -18.05 -17.93 15.82
CA THR A 48 -17.30 -18.75 14.84
C THR A 48 -17.19 -18.08 13.46
N GLU A 49 -18.14 -17.23 13.06
CA GLU A 49 -17.94 -16.30 11.93
C GLU A 49 -17.15 -15.03 12.32
N LYS A 50 -17.01 -14.74 13.61
CA LYS A 50 -16.26 -13.56 14.09
C LYS A 50 -14.75 -13.72 14.02
N THR A 51 -14.21 -14.91 13.79
CA THR A 51 -12.75 -15.08 13.65
C THR A 51 -12.28 -14.81 12.22
N PHE A 52 -13.12 -15.05 11.21
CA PHE A 52 -12.84 -14.64 9.82
C PHE A 52 -13.44 -13.27 9.44
N SER A 53 -14.55 -12.85 10.06
CA SER A 53 -15.17 -11.53 9.79
C SER A 53 -14.63 -10.37 10.62
N SER A 54 -13.79 -10.61 11.63
CA SER A 54 -13.05 -9.52 12.32
C SER A 54 -11.84 -9.06 11.51
N LEU A 55 -11.22 -9.95 10.74
CA LEU A 55 -10.23 -9.59 9.72
C LEU A 55 -10.90 -8.86 8.54
N SER A 56 -12.08 -9.32 8.08
CA SER A 56 -12.78 -8.67 6.97
C SER A 56 -13.47 -7.34 7.35
N ARG A 57 -13.97 -7.17 8.57
CA ARG A 57 -14.57 -5.89 9.00
C ARG A 57 -13.55 -4.77 9.20
N VAL A 58 -12.32 -5.09 9.61
CA VAL A 58 -11.21 -4.11 9.64
C VAL A 58 -10.77 -3.75 8.22
N ALA A 59 -10.73 -4.71 7.30
CA ALA A 59 -10.45 -4.43 5.89
C ALA A 59 -11.56 -3.59 5.21
N VAL A 60 -12.84 -3.86 5.52
CA VAL A 60 -13.99 -3.13 4.94
C VAL A 60 -14.16 -1.73 5.56
N SER A 61 -13.88 -1.52 6.85
CA SER A 61 -13.96 -0.19 7.46
C SER A 61 -12.83 0.74 6.99
N LEU A 62 -11.62 0.22 6.76
CA LEU A 62 -10.52 0.97 6.14
C LEU A 62 -10.87 1.38 4.69
N SER A 63 -11.57 0.51 3.95
CA SER A 63 -12.03 0.81 2.58
C SER A 63 -13.06 1.95 2.52
N ALA A 64 -13.90 2.11 3.56
CA ALA A 64 -14.91 3.16 3.62
C ALA A 64 -14.36 4.53 4.07
N ALA A 65 -13.17 4.56 4.70
CA ALA A 65 -12.50 5.80 5.12
C ALA A 65 -11.67 6.45 3.99
N LEU A 66 -11.30 5.68 2.96
CA LEU A 66 -10.48 6.15 1.84
C LEU A 66 -11.39 6.74 0.75
N SER A 67 -11.24 8.04 0.48
CA SER A 67 -11.94 8.65 -0.66
C SER A 67 -11.35 8.17 -1.99
N VAL A 68 -12.12 8.26 -3.09
CA VAL A 68 -11.63 7.95 -4.45
C VAL A 68 -10.35 8.73 -4.76
N GLN A 69 -10.26 9.97 -4.28
CA GLN A 69 -9.08 10.82 -4.45
C GLN A 69 -7.85 10.27 -3.71
N GLN A 70 -8.02 9.74 -2.49
CA GLN A 70 -6.93 9.09 -1.76
C GLN A 70 -6.48 7.79 -2.44
N VAL A 71 -7.42 6.99 -2.95
CA VAL A 71 -7.09 5.77 -3.72
C VAL A 71 -6.28 6.12 -4.97
N ALA A 72 -6.69 7.16 -5.71
CA ALA A 72 -5.95 7.64 -6.88
C ALA A 72 -4.54 8.12 -6.52
N GLN A 73 -4.37 8.82 -5.39
CA GLN A 73 -3.04 9.25 -4.91
C GLN A 73 -2.12 8.07 -4.59
N TYR A 74 -2.61 7.06 -3.87
CA TYR A 74 -1.83 5.86 -3.57
C TYR A 74 -1.47 5.07 -4.82
N ALA A 75 -2.39 4.96 -5.76
CA ALA A 75 -2.11 4.28 -7.01
C ALA A 75 -1.10 5.04 -7.87
N ASN A 76 -1.19 6.37 -7.93
CA ASN A 76 -0.20 7.20 -8.60
C ASN A 76 1.18 7.04 -7.93
N ALA A 77 1.24 7.06 -6.60
CA ALA A 77 2.48 6.83 -5.86
C ALA A 77 3.11 5.47 -6.20
N TRP A 78 2.31 4.42 -6.38
CA TRP A 78 2.80 3.11 -6.84
C TRP A 78 3.35 3.16 -8.27
N VAL A 79 2.68 3.85 -9.19
CA VAL A 79 3.19 4.07 -10.55
C VAL A 79 4.52 4.82 -10.51
N ASP A 80 4.62 5.88 -9.68
CA ASP A 80 5.85 6.65 -9.51
C ASP A 80 7.01 5.82 -8.94
N VAL A 81 6.73 4.91 -8.00
CA VAL A 81 7.70 3.94 -7.48
C VAL A 81 8.21 3.06 -8.61
N ASN A 82 7.32 2.46 -9.40
CA ASN A 82 7.72 1.60 -10.52
C ASN A 82 8.51 2.36 -11.59
N ASN A 83 8.11 3.59 -11.92
CA ASN A 83 8.82 4.45 -12.87
C ASN A 83 10.24 4.81 -12.40
N LYS A 84 10.44 4.99 -11.09
CA LYS A 84 11.77 5.23 -10.52
C LYS A 84 12.68 4.00 -10.59
N LEU A 85 12.10 2.81 -10.58
CA LEU A 85 12.80 1.53 -10.50
C LEU A 85 12.97 0.81 -11.83
N VAL A 86 12.17 1.11 -12.86
CA VAL A 86 12.22 0.42 -14.17
C VAL A 86 13.62 0.45 -14.79
N ASN A 87 14.35 1.54 -14.62
CA ASN A 87 15.72 1.68 -15.12
C ASN A 87 16.79 1.08 -14.21
N ALA A 88 16.41 0.66 -13.01
CA ALA A 88 17.27 0.00 -12.02
C ALA A 88 17.20 -1.53 -12.08
N VAL A 89 16.30 -2.07 -12.92
CA VAL A 89 16.15 -3.51 -13.15
C VAL A 89 17.36 -4.04 -13.92
N ARG A 90 18.00 -5.07 -13.37
CA ARG A 90 19.12 -5.76 -14.03
C ARG A 90 18.59 -6.84 -14.97
N PRO A 91 19.39 -7.30 -15.96
CA PRO A 91 18.94 -8.32 -16.92
C PRO A 91 18.42 -9.62 -16.31
N THR A 92 18.81 -9.95 -15.08
CA THR A 92 18.41 -11.16 -14.36
C THR A 92 17.27 -10.93 -13.36
N GLU A 93 16.72 -9.73 -13.30
CA GLU A 93 15.68 -9.34 -12.34
C GLU A 93 14.42 -8.89 -13.09
N GLN A 94 13.27 -9.02 -12.44
CA GLN A 94 12.04 -8.40 -12.90
C GLN A 94 11.77 -7.12 -12.10
N LEU A 95 10.98 -6.21 -12.68
CA LEU A 95 10.56 -4.99 -11.97
C LEU A 95 9.86 -5.31 -10.65
N ALA A 96 9.03 -6.36 -10.62
CA ALA A 96 8.37 -6.82 -9.40
C ALA A 96 9.36 -7.18 -8.30
N ASP A 97 10.47 -7.85 -8.63
CA ASP A 97 11.50 -8.25 -7.66
C ASP A 97 12.20 -7.03 -7.05
N VAL A 98 12.52 -6.04 -7.90
CA VAL A 98 13.16 -4.78 -7.47
C VAL A 98 12.20 -3.94 -6.63
N THR A 99 10.94 -3.80 -7.08
CA THR A 99 9.90 -3.06 -6.34
C THR A 99 9.63 -3.71 -4.99
N GLN A 100 9.55 -5.04 -4.92
CA GLN A 100 9.39 -5.78 -3.68
C GLN A 100 10.57 -5.56 -2.73
N ARG A 101 11.81 -5.64 -3.23
CA ARG A 101 13.01 -5.37 -2.42
C ARG A 101 13.02 -3.95 -1.84
N VAL A 102 12.69 -2.96 -2.66
CA VAL A 102 12.61 -1.56 -2.23
C VAL A 102 11.51 -1.35 -1.20
N PHE A 103 10.37 -2.04 -1.37
CA PHE A 103 9.31 -2.06 -0.37
C PHE A 103 9.82 -2.65 0.95
N ASP A 104 10.49 -3.80 0.93
CA ASP A 104 11.02 -4.45 2.14
C ASP A 104 12.03 -3.56 2.85
N ILE A 105 12.94 -2.92 2.11
CA ILE A 105 13.87 -1.92 2.66
C ILE A 105 13.07 -0.79 3.34
N SER A 106 12.07 -0.22 2.65
CA SER A 106 11.29 0.89 3.21
C SER A 106 10.58 0.51 4.51
N GLN A 107 10.08 -0.72 4.63
CA GLN A 107 9.42 -1.21 5.84
C GLN A 107 10.45 -1.47 6.95
N GLU A 108 11.54 -2.18 6.66
CA GLU A 108 12.61 -2.49 7.61
C GLU A 108 13.22 -1.22 8.20
N THR A 109 13.41 -0.21 7.36
CA THR A 109 14.00 1.07 7.76
C THR A 109 12.96 2.12 8.11
N ARG A 110 11.68 1.77 8.22
CA ARG A 110 10.59 2.69 8.62
C ARG A 110 10.55 3.99 7.79
N SER A 111 10.93 3.89 6.52
CA SER A 111 11.15 5.00 5.59
C SER A 111 10.05 5.06 4.52
N GLY A 112 9.94 6.18 3.82
CA GLY A 112 8.95 6.30 2.74
C GLY A 112 9.29 5.44 1.54
N LEU A 113 8.30 4.72 0.99
CA LEU A 113 8.48 3.86 -0.17
C LEU A 113 8.99 4.64 -1.39
N GLU A 114 8.39 5.80 -1.66
CA GLU A 114 8.71 6.61 -2.83
C GLU A 114 10.13 7.21 -2.75
N SER A 115 10.54 7.73 -1.59
CA SER A 115 11.89 8.27 -1.38
C SER A 115 12.94 7.17 -1.38
N THR A 116 12.62 5.98 -0.83
CA THR A 116 13.48 4.79 -0.91
C THR A 116 13.65 4.33 -2.36
N ALA A 117 12.58 4.33 -3.16
CA ALA A 117 12.64 3.99 -4.59
C ALA A 117 13.48 4.98 -5.40
N ALA A 118 13.33 6.27 -5.13
CA ALA A 118 14.14 7.32 -5.76
C ALA A 118 15.64 7.14 -5.43
N LEU A 119 15.96 6.90 -4.15
CA LEU A 119 17.32 6.65 -3.69
C LEU A 119 17.89 5.38 -4.34
N TYR A 120 17.21 4.24 -4.22
CA TYR A 120 17.65 2.96 -4.77
C TYR A 120 17.91 3.05 -6.27
N GLY A 121 16.96 3.59 -7.04
CA GLY A 121 17.08 3.67 -8.50
C GLY A 121 18.22 4.58 -8.97
N ARG A 122 18.50 5.68 -8.23
CA ARG A 122 19.62 6.57 -8.54
C ARG A 122 20.97 5.97 -8.13
N LEU A 123 21.03 5.33 -6.96
CA LEU A 123 22.21 4.60 -6.52
C LEU A 123 22.58 3.48 -7.48
N GLU A 124 21.59 2.75 -7.99
CA GLU A 124 21.80 1.71 -8.99
C GLU A 124 22.50 2.30 -10.22
N ARG A 125 21.94 3.36 -10.81
CA ARG A 125 22.53 4.01 -11.99
C ARG A 125 23.93 4.57 -11.73
N ALA A 126 24.13 5.18 -10.56
CA ALA A 126 25.41 5.78 -10.18
C ALA A 126 26.52 4.74 -9.93
N THR A 127 26.16 3.51 -9.56
CA THR A 127 27.13 2.49 -9.12
C THR A 127 27.18 1.26 -10.02
N ARG A 128 26.30 1.14 -11.02
CA ARG A 128 26.26 0.01 -11.97
C ARG A 128 27.59 -0.16 -12.69
N SER A 129 28.17 0.93 -13.19
CA SER A 129 29.46 0.91 -13.90
C SER A 129 30.63 0.46 -13.02
N ALA A 130 30.54 0.67 -11.72
CA ALA A 130 31.52 0.22 -10.73
C ALA A 130 31.31 -1.25 -10.29
N GLY A 131 30.31 -1.94 -10.83
CA GLY A 131 30.08 -3.37 -10.59
C GLY A 131 29.38 -3.71 -9.27
N THR A 132 28.71 -2.76 -8.62
CA THR A 132 27.98 -2.99 -7.36
C THR A 132 26.95 -4.11 -7.53
N SER A 133 26.92 -5.08 -6.62
CA SER A 133 25.91 -6.15 -6.63
C SER A 133 24.53 -5.63 -6.20
N ALA A 134 23.46 -6.36 -6.54
CA ALA A 134 22.11 -5.95 -6.17
C ALA A 134 21.91 -6.01 -4.64
N GLU A 135 22.62 -6.94 -3.98
CA GLU A 135 22.71 -7.05 -2.52
C GLU A 135 23.47 -5.88 -1.91
N ALA A 136 24.64 -5.50 -2.45
CA ALA A 136 25.40 -4.36 -1.96
C ALA A 136 24.60 -3.05 -2.13
N LEU A 137 23.88 -2.91 -3.23
CA LEU A 137 22.96 -1.78 -3.45
C LEU A 137 21.85 -1.75 -2.38
N ALA A 138 21.20 -2.88 -2.13
CA ALA A 138 20.18 -2.99 -1.08
C ALA A 138 20.73 -2.66 0.31
N LYS A 139 21.93 -3.18 0.64
CA LYS A 139 22.64 -2.88 1.89
C LYS A 139 22.95 -1.38 1.99
N LEU A 140 23.42 -0.75 0.91
CA LEU A 140 23.70 0.69 0.89
C LEU A 140 22.44 1.52 1.13
N THR A 141 21.35 1.24 0.41
CA THR A 141 20.06 1.93 0.59
C THR A 141 19.57 1.76 2.03
N THR A 142 19.65 0.54 2.57
CA THR A 142 19.27 0.24 3.96
C THR A 142 20.12 1.03 4.96
N THR A 143 21.44 1.08 4.77
CA THR A 143 22.37 1.83 5.62
C THR A 143 22.06 3.32 5.63
N ILE A 144 21.78 3.90 4.46
CA ILE A 144 21.43 5.33 4.35
C ILE A 144 20.14 5.61 5.11
N ASN A 145 19.09 4.84 4.85
CA ASN A 145 17.79 5.02 5.52
C ASN A 145 17.91 4.90 7.04
N LYS A 146 18.59 3.85 7.53
CA LYS A 146 18.83 3.63 8.96
C LYS A 146 19.66 4.76 9.56
N GLY A 147 20.72 5.19 8.87
CA GLY A 147 21.60 6.26 9.36
C GLY A 147 20.89 7.60 9.52
N LEU A 148 19.92 7.93 8.66
CA LEU A 148 19.08 9.12 8.82
C LEU A 148 18.20 9.03 10.09
N ILE A 149 17.61 7.86 10.36
CA ILE A 149 16.82 7.66 11.58
C ILE A 149 17.70 7.69 12.83
N VAL A 150 18.89 7.09 12.80
CA VAL A 150 19.86 7.17 13.89
C VAL A 150 20.32 8.61 14.11
N SER A 151 20.37 9.42 13.06
CA SER A 151 20.66 10.86 13.16
C SER A 151 19.52 11.69 13.75
N GLY A 152 18.36 11.07 14.03
CA GLY A 152 17.19 11.74 14.57
C GLY A 152 16.37 12.53 13.54
N ALA A 153 16.62 12.35 12.23
CA ALA A 153 15.87 13.04 11.19
C ALA A 153 14.38 12.67 11.25
N THR A 154 13.53 13.69 11.14
CA THR A 154 12.10 13.49 10.90
C THR A 154 11.88 12.78 9.56
N THR A 155 10.69 12.19 9.38
CA THR A 155 10.33 11.53 8.10
C THR A 155 10.52 12.44 6.89
N GLN A 156 10.25 13.74 7.06
CA GLN A 156 10.37 14.73 5.99
C GLN A 156 11.83 15.11 5.70
N GLU A 157 12.63 15.36 6.74
CA GLU A 157 14.07 15.62 6.60
C GLU A 157 14.79 14.43 5.98
N ALA A 158 14.50 13.22 6.45
CA ALA A 158 15.05 11.99 5.89
C ALA A 158 14.70 11.86 4.40
N SER A 159 13.44 12.11 4.02
CA SER A 159 13.02 12.06 2.61
C SER A 159 13.71 13.10 1.74
N SER A 160 13.84 14.34 2.23
CA SER A 160 14.56 15.40 1.52
C SER A 160 16.05 15.06 1.35
N THR A 161 16.70 14.61 2.41
CA THR A 161 18.13 14.24 2.37
C THR A 161 18.38 13.01 1.50
N MET A 162 17.47 12.02 1.46
CA MET A 162 17.55 10.92 0.50
C MET A 162 17.51 11.41 -0.95
N ILE A 163 16.61 12.36 -1.26
CA ILE A 163 16.52 12.95 -2.60
C ILE A 163 17.81 13.70 -2.95
N GLN A 164 18.34 14.52 -2.04
CA GLN A 164 19.57 15.29 -2.27
C GLN A 164 20.81 14.39 -2.40
N LEU A 165 20.98 13.43 -1.50
CA LEU A 165 22.07 12.46 -1.57
C LEU A 165 22.01 11.67 -2.88
N SER A 166 20.81 11.23 -3.29
CA SER A 166 20.65 10.51 -4.55
C SER A 166 20.97 11.38 -5.79
N GLN A 167 20.76 12.70 -5.73
CA GLN A 167 21.20 13.65 -6.77
C GLN A 167 22.72 13.82 -6.77
N ALA A 168 23.33 13.97 -5.59
CA ALA A 168 24.77 14.11 -5.44
C ALA A 168 25.54 12.88 -5.96
N LEU A 169 25.03 11.68 -5.68
CA LEU A 169 25.64 10.45 -6.18
C LEU A 169 25.42 10.29 -7.69
N ALA A 170 24.29 10.76 -8.23
CA ALA A 170 24.08 10.80 -9.67
C ALA A 170 25.00 11.81 -10.38
N SER A 171 25.39 12.91 -9.72
CA SER A 171 26.35 13.89 -10.24
C SER A 171 27.82 13.44 -10.09
N GLY A 172 28.06 12.31 -9.41
CA GLY A 172 29.36 11.67 -9.29
C GLY A 172 30.16 12.09 -8.06
N VAL A 173 29.82 13.20 -7.41
CA VAL A 173 30.59 13.77 -6.28
C VAL A 173 29.66 14.44 -5.28
N LEU A 174 29.89 14.19 -3.99
CA LEU A 174 29.24 14.91 -2.90
C LEU A 174 29.98 16.23 -2.60
N ARG A 175 29.39 17.36 -3.02
CA ARG A 175 29.97 18.71 -2.88
C ARG A 175 29.45 19.41 -1.63
N GLY A 176 29.94 20.63 -1.38
CA GLY A 176 29.71 21.36 -0.13
C GLY A 176 28.25 21.57 0.26
N GLU A 177 27.35 21.90 -0.68
CA GLU A 177 25.94 22.13 -0.38
C GLU A 177 25.20 20.83 -0.03
N GLU A 178 25.43 19.76 -0.79
CA GLU A 178 24.84 18.45 -0.52
C GLU A 178 25.43 17.81 0.74
N PHE A 179 26.73 18.00 0.96
CA PHE A 179 27.41 17.60 2.19
C PHE A 179 26.83 18.33 3.41
N ASN A 180 26.47 19.61 3.30
CA ASN A 180 25.84 20.34 4.39
C ASN A 180 24.51 19.70 4.79
N SER A 181 23.64 19.36 3.82
CA SER A 181 22.37 18.68 4.12
C SER A 181 22.59 17.33 4.82
N ILE A 182 23.59 16.55 4.39
CA ILE A 182 23.92 15.28 5.04
C ILE A 182 24.52 15.53 6.42
N SER A 183 25.37 16.54 6.60
CA SER A 183 25.95 16.85 7.90
C SER A 183 24.90 17.32 8.91
N GLU A 184 23.83 17.97 8.44
CA GLU A 184 22.74 18.49 9.27
C GLU A 184 21.73 17.39 9.62
N ASN A 185 21.11 16.76 8.62
CA ASN A 185 20.03 15.79 8.83
C ASN A 185 20.53 14.33 8.90
N GLY A 186 21.73 14.06 8.41
CA GLY A 186 22.37 12.75 8.39
C GLY A 186 23.70 12.73 9.15
N SER A 187 23.78 13.49 10.25
CA SER A 187 25.03 13.67 11.01
C SER A 187 25.73 12.35 11.33
N ARG A 188 24.97 11.27 11.61
CA ARG A 188 25.55 9.94 11.83
C ARG A 188 26.15 9.32 10.57
N LEU A 189 25.56 9.54 9.40
CA LEU A 189 26.11 9.12 8.11
C LEU A 189 27.42 9.85 7.81
N ALA A 190 27.50 11.15 8.13
CA ALA A 190 28.74 11.92 7.99
C ALA A 190 29.84 11.38 8.91
N VAL A 191 29.51 11.05 10.17
CA VAL A 191 30.46 10.41 11.10
C VAL A 191 30.88 9.04 10.58
N ALA A 192 29.95 8.22 10.09
CA ALA A 192 30.27 6.91 9.52
C ALA A 192 31.24 7.06 8.33
N LEU A 193 30.99 8.01 7.44
CA LEU A 193 31.88 8.27 6.33
C LEU A 193 33.27 8.74 6.81
N ALA A 194 33.33 9.64 7.79
CA ALA A 194 34.60 10.08 8.41
C ALA A 194 35.38 8.90 9.00
N ASP A 195 34.72 8.05 9.79
CA ASP A 195 35.29 6.86 10.42
C ASP A 195 35.85 5.90 9.36
N SER A 196 35.10 5.65 8.29
CA SER A 196 35.51 4.76 7.20
C SER A 196 36.75 5.25 6.45
N LEU A 197 36.97 6.56 6.43
CA LEU A 197 38.10 7.21 5.75
C LEU A 197 39.27 7.50 6.70
N GLY A 198 39.11 7.27 8.00
CA GLY A 198 40.11 7.59 9.01
C GLY A 198 40.40 9.08 9.12
N VAL A 199 39.40 9.93 8.85
CA VAL A 199 39.53 11.39 8.86
C VAL A 199 38.64 12.02 9.93
N THR A 200 38.99 13.23 10.36
CA THR A 200 38.14 14.04 11.22
C THR A 200 36.95 14.63 10.46
N ALA A 201 35.90 15.06 11.16
CA ALA A 201 34.75 15.74 10.53
C ALA A 201 35.16 17.01 9.74
N GLY A 202 36.15 17.77 10.24
CA GLY A 202 36.68 18.94 9.54
C GLY A 202 37.41 18.58 8.24
N GLN A 203 38.21 17.50 8.26
CA GLN A 203 38.85 16.96 7.06
C GLN A 203 37.83 16.40 6.07
N LEU A 204 36.77 15.72 6.54
CA LEU A 204 35.69 15.25 5.68
C LEU A 204 35.00 16.42 4.97
N ARG A 205 34.76 17.53 5.68
CA ARG A 205 34.21 18.76 5.09
C ARG A 205 35.15 19.36 4.05
N ALA A 206 36.45 19.40 4.31
CA ALA A 206 37.45 19.85 3.34
C ALA A 206 37.46 18.94 2.09
N MET A 207 37.39 17.62 2.27
CA MET A 207 37.28 16.66 1.16
C MET A 207 36.01 16.90 0.32
N ALA A 208 34.88 17.25 0.94
CA ALA A 208 33.67 17.61 0.22
C ALA A 208 33.85 18.89 -0.60
N ALA A 209 34.48 19.92 -0.03
CA ALA A 209 34.76 21.18 -0.71
C ALA A 209 35.73 21.02 -1.89
N GLU A 210 36.70 20.12 -1.76
CA GLU A 210 37.67 19.77 -2.81
C GLU A 210 37.13 18.77 -3.84
N GLY A 211 35.88 18.30 -3.70
CA GLY A 211 35.28 17.31 -4.60
C GLY A 211 35.91 15.91 -4.51
N LYS A 212 36.56 15.59 -3.39
CA LYS A 212 37.19 14.28 -3.14
C LYS A 212 36.22 13.21 -2.66
N LEU A 213 35.03 13.59 -2.21
CA LEU A 213 33.96 12.66 -1.85
C LEU A 213 33.22 12.17 -3.11
N THR A 214 33.91 11.40 -3.94
CA THR A 214 33.31 10.77 -5.12
C THR A 214 32.28 9.73 -4.72
N THR A 215 31.40 9.38 -5.65
CA THR A 215 30.38 8.33 -5.43
C THR A 215 31.00 7.03 -4.93
N ASP A 216 32.11 6.59 -5.52
CA ASP A 216 32.79 5.37 -5.09
C ASP A 216 33.32 5.46 -3.65
N VAL A 217 33.87 6.60 -3.27
CA VAL A 217 34.37 6.84 -1.91
C VAL A 217 33.21 6.79 -0.90
N VAL A 218 32.12 7.50 -1.19
CA VAL A 218 30.93 7.54 -0.32
C VAL A 218 30.29 6.16 -0.21
N VAL A 219 30.09 5.46 -1.33
CA VAL A 219 29.47 4.14 -1.39
C VAL A 219 30.28 3.12 -0.59
N LYS A 220 31.60 3.04 -0.83
CA LYS A 220 32.47 2.10 -0.10
C LYS A 220 32.52 2.41 1.39
N GLY A 221 32.64 3.69 1.74
CA GLY A 221 32.69 4.11 3.14
C GLY A 221 31.40 3.83 3.92
N LEU A 222 30.24 4.10 3.32
CA LEU A 222 28.96 3.79 3.96
C LEU A 222 28.71 2.27 4.03
N LEU A 223 29.09 1.51 3.01
CA LEU A 223 28.99 0.05 3.05
C LEU A 223 29.84 -0.57 4.16
N SER A 224 31.06 -0.08 4.39
CA SER A 224 31.92 -0.59 5.47
C SER A 224 31.37 -0.28 6.86
N GLN A 225 30.53 0.76 7.00
CA GLN A 225 29.90 1.12 8.26
C GLN A 225 28.47 0.60 8.44
N GLY A 226 27.94 -0.16 7.49
CA GLY A 226 26.56 -0.62 7.52
C GLY A 226 26.18 -1.39 8.79
N ASP A 227 27.07 -2.25 9.29
CA ASP A 227 26.80 -3.08 10.47
C ASP A 227 26.77 -2.24 11.76
N VAL A 228 27.61 -1.21 11.84
CA VAL A 228 27.63 -0.26 12.97
C VAL A 228 26.33 0.53 13.00
N ILE A 229 25.92 1.08 11.85
CA ILE A 229 24.65 1.83 11.73
C ILE A 229 23.46 0.92 12.02
N ALA A 230 23.47 -0.34 11.55
CA ALA A 230 22.40 -1.29 11.81
C ALA A 230 22.25 -1.58 13.33
N LYS A 231 23.37 -1.71 14.05
CA LYS A 231 23.36 -1.89 15.50
C LYS A 231 22.77 -0.68 16.23
N GLU A 232 23.19 0.53 15.85
CA GLU A 232 22.68 1.77 16.44
C GLU A 232 21.19 1.98 16.15
N PHE A 233 20.75 1.65 14.93
CA PHE A 233 19.34 1.66 14.55
C PHE A 233 18.51 0.72 15.42
N GLY A 234 19.06 -0.43 15.82
CA GLY A 234 18.43 -1.37 16.75
C GLY A 234 18.13 -0.77 18.14
N ASN A 235 18.79 0.32 18.51
CA ASN A 235 18.53 1.05 19.75
C ASN A 235 17.42 2.11 19.61
N THR A 236 16.87 2.30 18.40
CA THR A 236 15.83 3.30 18.14
C THR A 236 14.43 2.73 18.35
N ILE A 237 13.54 3.55 18.93
CA ILE A 237 12.13 3.20 19.11
C ILE A 237 11.33 3.78 17.95
N GLN A 238 10.41 2.98 17.39
CA GLN A 238 9.54 3.42 16.31
C GLN A 238 8.63 4.56 16.76
N THR A 239 8.59 5.65 15.99
CA THR A 239 7.68 6.77 16.26
C THR A 239 6.31 6.55 15.62
N MET A 240 5.32 7.34 16.04
CA MET A 240 3.99 7.32 15.41
C MET A 240 4.06 7.73 13.93
N GLY A 241 4.86 8.74 13.58
CA GLY A 241 5.04 9.16 12.18
C GLY A 241 5.65 8.06 11.31
N GLN A 242 6.60 7.31 11.84
CA GLN A 242 7.17 6.13 11.19
C GLN A 242 6.13 5.00 11.03
N ALA A 243 5.27 4.79 12.03
CA ALA A 243 4.16 3.83 11.92
C ALA A 243 3.17 4.20 10.81
N PHE A 244 2.80 5.48 10.71
CA PHE A 244 1.98 5.97 9.60
C PHE A 244 2.66 5.83 8.25
N GLN A 245 3.98 6.03 8.18
CA GLN A 245 4.74 5.80 6.96
C GLN A 245 4.68 4.35 6.50
N ILE A 246 4.92 3.39 7.41
CA ILE A 246 4.84 1.95 7.15
C ILE A 246 3.42 1.56 6.69
N ALA A 247 2.39 2.10 7.34
CA ALA A 247 1.01 1.86 6.96
C ALA A 247 0.68 2.44 5.57
N GLY A 248 1.14 3.67 5.30
CA GLY A 248 1.01 4.30 3.98
C GLY A 248 1.67 3.47 2.88
N ASN A 249 2.88 2.95 3.11
CA ASN A 249 3.57 2.06 2.18
C ASN A 249 2.74 0.79 1.90
N ASN A 250 2.17 0.15 2.95
CA ASN A 250 1.32 -1.03 2.80
C ASN A 250 0.07 -0.73 1.95
N ILE A 251 -0.57 0.41 2.17
CA ILE A 251 -1.75 0.84 1.40
C ILE A 251 -1.37 1.10 -0.05
N THR A 252 -0.27 1.83 -0.30
CA THR A 252 0.28 2.08 -1.64
C THR A 252 0.52 0.76 -2.38
N LYS A 253 1.18 -0.21 -1.73
CA LYS A 253 1.43 -1.52 -2.32
C LYS A 253 0.13 -2.28 -2.61
N PHE A 254 -0.78 -2.37 -1.64
CA PHE A 254 -2.05 -3.07 -1.81
C PHE A 254 -2.88 -2.51 -2.97
N ILE A 255 -3.01 -1.19 -3.03
CA ILE A 255 -3.72 -0.49 -4.11
C ILE A 255 -2.99 -0.69 -5.43
N GLY A 256 -1.66 -0.57 -5.40
CA GLY A 256 -0.78 -0.73 -6.53
C GLY A 256 -0.80 -2.11 -7.15
N GLU A 257 -0.89 -3.17 -6.35
CA GLU A 257 -0.96 -4.57 -6.82
C GLU A 257 -2.39 -5.00 -7.20
N SER A 258 -3.41 -4.20 -6.85
CA SER A 258 -4.80 -4.51 -7.16
C SER A 258 -5.11 -4.29 -8.64
N THR A 259 -5.29 -5.40 -9.37
CA THR A 259 -5.63 -5.40 -10.80
C THR A 259 -6.90 -4.59 -11.10
N SER A 260 -7.90 -4.63 -10.20
CA SER A 260 -9.14 -3.87 -10.34
C SER A 260 -8.91 -2.36 -10.27
N VAL A 261 -8.02 -1.91 -9.36
CA VAL A 261 -7.70 -0.48 -9.23
C VAL A 261 -6.86 -0.01 -10.42
N GLN A 262 -5.84 -0.79 -10.82
CA GLN A 262 -5.05 -0.48 -12.01
C GLN A 262 -5.92 -0.38 -13.28
N SER A 263 -6.87 -1.30 -13.46
CA SER A 263 -7.80 -1.29 -14.59
C SER A 263 -8.69 -0.06 -14.57
N GLY A 264 -9.24 0.30 -13.39
CA GLY A 264 -10.05 1.51 -13.23
C GLY A 264 -9.28 2.80 -13.53
N LEU A 265 -8.01 2.88 -13.14
CA LEU A 265 -7.14 4.04 -13.42
C LEU A 265 -6.71 4.13 -14.87
N LYS A 266 -6.43 3.01 -15.53
CA LYS A 266 -6.17 3.01 -16.96
C LYS A 266 -7.38 3.56 -17.72
N VAL A 267 -8.59 3.08 -17.38
CA VAL A 267 -9.84 3.59 -17.95
C VAL A 267 -10.01 5.08 -17.66
N PHE A 268 -9.70 5.55 -16.45
CA PHE A 268 -9.73 6.97 -16.09
C PHE A 268 -8.75 7.81 -16.94
N ASN A 269 -7.50 7.36 -17.06
CA ASN A 269 -6.47 8.10 -17.79
C ASN A 269 -6.81 8.14 -19.29
N ASP A 270 -7.20 7.01 -19.88
CA ASP A 270 -7.65 6.91 -21.27
C ASP A 270 -8.87 7.83 -21.51
N ALA A 271 -9.79 7.88 -20.55
CA ALA A 271 -10.94 8.79 -20.53
C ALA A 271 -10.53 10.28 -20.52
N VAL A 272 -9.65 10.68 -19.60
CA VAL A 272 -9.17 12.07 -19.49
C VAL A 272 -8.42 12.49 -20.76
N VAL A 273 -7.52 11.64 -21.27
CA VAL A 273 -6.79 11.90 -22.51
C VAL A 273 -7.78 12.02 -23.68
N SER A 274 -8.71 11.08 -23.83
CA SER A 274 -9.72 11.11 -24.89
C SER A 274 -10.61 12.36 -24.83
N LEU A 275 -10.99 12.82 -23.63
CA LEU A 275 -11.74 14.06 -23.43
C LEU A 275 -10.91 15.29 -23.79
N SER A 276 -9.62 15.29 -23.43
CA SER A 276 -8.71 16.41 -23.69
C SER A 276 -8.37 16.53 -25.18
N GLU A 277 -8.33 15.41 -25.90
CA GLU A 277 -8.04 15.37 -27.34
C GLU A 277 -9.30 15.54 -28.20
N ASN A 278 -10.50 15.29 -27.63
CA ASN A 278 -11.78 15.39 -28.32
C ASN A 278 -12.85 16.01 -27.40
N VAL A 279 -12.87 17.33 -27.33
CA VAL A 279 -13.81 18.08 -26.46
C VAL A 279 -15.29 17.78 -26.81
N ASP A 280 -15.57 17.30 -28.03
CA ASP A 280 -16.90 16.91 -28.52
C ASP A 280 -17.33 15.46 -28.14
N VAL A 281 -16.45 14.64 -27.54
CA VAL A 281 -16.72 13.21 -27.24
C VAL A 281 -17.11 12.97 -25.77
N ALA A 282 -17.51 14.04 -25.07
CA ALA A 282 -17.75 14.02 -23.63
C ALA A 282 -18.74 12.96 -23.12
N ALA A 283 -19.70 12.54 -23.94
CA ALA A 283 -20.76 11.62 -23.53
C ALA A 283 -20.32 10.14 -23.40
N GLY A 284 -19.42 9.64 -24.25
CA GLY A 284 -19.05 8.21 -24.28
C GLY A 284 -18.11 7.80 -23.14
N VAL A 285 -17.28 8.74 -22.69
CA VAL A 285 -16.27 8.53 -21.66
C VAL A 285 -16.89 8.39 -20.26
N VAL A 286 -17.93 9.18 -19.97
CA VAL A 286 -18.67 9.11 -18.70
C VAL A 286 -19.35 7.76 -18.51
N THR A 287 -19.86 7.15 -19.58
CA THR A 287 -20.53 5.84 -19.54
C THR A 287 -19.55 4.69 -19.24
N ALA A 288 -18.36 4.70 -19.83
CA ALA A 288 -17.32 3.71 -19.54
C ALA A 288 -16.81 3.84 -18.08
N PHE A 289 -16.65 5.07 -17.61
CA PHE A 289 -16.23 5.36 -16.23
C PHE A 289 -17.25 4.87 -15.19
N ALA A 290 -18.55 5.07 -15.46
CA ALA A 290 -19.65 4.59 -14.61
C ALA A 290 -19.78 3.06 -14.59
N VAL A 291 -19.51 2.38 -15.71
CA VAL A 291 -19.57 0.90 -15.78
C VAL A 291 -18.38 0.26 -15.04
N VAL A 292 -17.18 0.85 -15.13
CA VAL A 292 -15.96 0.29 -14.54
C VAL A 292 -15.84 0.57 -13.04
N LEU A 293 -16.25 1.76 -12.57
CA LEU A 293 -16.28 2.09 -11.14
C LEU A 293 -17.59 1.69 -10.45
N GLY A 294 -18.64 1.41 -11.23
CA GLY A 294 -20.01 1.36 -10.73
C GLY A 294 -20.88 0.34 -11.44
N GLY A 295 -20.57 -0.95 -11.28
CA GLY A 295 -21.55 -2.04 -11.48
C GLY A 295 -22.83 -1.92 -10.62
N ARG A 296 -23.07 -0.79 -9.93
CA ARG A 296 -24.27 -0.48 -9.15
C ARG A 296 -24.87 0.91 -9.41
N TYR A 297 -24.46 1.65 -10.45
CA TYR A 297 -25.02 3.00 -10.72
C TYR A 297 -25.68 3.18 -12.10
N VAL A 298 -25.84 2.12 -12.90
CA VAL A 298 -26.62 2.19 -14.15
C VAL A 298 -28.12 2.41 -13.88
N GLY A 299 -28.60 2.12 -12.67
CA GLY A 299 -30.02 2.26 -12.31
C GLY A 299 -30.53 3.69 -12.07
N SER A 300 -29.66 4.69 -11.84
CA SER A 300 -30.11 6.02 -11.40
C SER A 300 -30.01 7.14 -12.44
N LEU A 301 -29.41 6.89 -13.61
CA LEU A 301 -29.34 7.89 -14.70
C LEU A 301 -30.46 7.74 -15.74
N ALA A 302 -31.12 6.58 -15.81
CA ALA A 302 -32.27 6.37 -16.69
C ALA A 302 -33.58 7.04 -16.19
N MET A 303 -33.61 7.53 -14.95
CA MET A 303 -34.78 8.21 -14.38
C MET A 303 -34.66 9.74 -14.34
N ALA A 304 -33.59 10.32 -14.88
CA ALA A 304 -33.45 11.78 -15.00
C ALA A 304 -33.86 12.32 -16.39
N THR A 305 -34.39 11.45 -17.28
CA THR A 305 -34.83 11.83 -18.64
C THR A 305 -36.23 11.31 -19.01
N GLN A 306 -37.10 11.08 -18.02
CA GLN A 306 -38.56 11.04 -18.24
C GLN A 306 -39.24 12.20 -17.50
#